data_AF-A0A536T0C8-F1
#
_entry.id   AF-A0A536T0C8-F1
#
_cell.length_a   1.000
_cell.length_b   1.000
_cell.length_c   1.000
_cell.angle_alpha   90.00
_cell.angle_beta   90.00
_cell.angle_gamma   90.00
#
_symmetry.space_group_name_H-M   'P 1'
#
loop_
_entity.id
_entity.type
_entity.pdbx_description
1 polymer ?
#
loop_
_entity_poly.entity_id
_entity_poly.type
_entity_poly.pdbx_seq_one_letter_code
_entity_poly.pdbx_strand_id
1 'polypeptide(L)'
;MALRPNSLTYDYRSCPRALYVSTFNSGLLRLSPFSPDWDYPMNSLQVAIGNITLLRVHDLETGFGPPDDELDAEAIVLLDTEPEKAFGFKLRTGADRPDAHGKLLALRDAFDNNRRVRLEFLRTGCRTGQIVRVISQH
;
A
#
# COMPACT_ATOMS: atom_id res chain seq x y z
N MET A 1 21.21 -19.56 30.19
CA MET A 1 20.27 -18.72 30.97
C MET A 1 19.18 -18.25 30.00
N ALA A 2 17.90 -18.40 30.34
CA ALA A 2 16.82 -18.00 29.42
C ALA A 2 16.66 -16.47 29.40
N LEU A 3 16.47 -15.89 28.21
CA LEU A 3 16.08 -14.50 28.04
C LEU A 3 14.70 -14.29 28.67
N ARG A 4 14.59 -13.29 29.57
CA ARG A 4 13.34 -12.90 30.23
C ARG A 4 12.97 -11.47 29.80
N PRO A 5 12.06 -11.32 28.81
CA PRO A 5 11.53 -10.03 28.42
C PRO A 5 10.84 -9.37 29.62
N ASN A 6 10.99 -8.06 29.78
CA ASN A 6 10.33 -7.30 30.85
C ASN A 6 9.59 -6.05 30.38
N SER A 7 9.97 -5.49 29.24
CA SER A 7 9.19 -4.46 28.55
C SER A 7 9.45 -4.54 27.06
N LEU A 8 8.53 -3.95 26.29
CA LEU A 8 8.65 -3.86 24.84
C LEU A 8 8.10 -2.51 24.36
N THR A 9 8.71 -1.97 23.30
CA THR A 9 8.24 -0.76 22.63
C THR A 9 8.56 -0.83 21.14
N TYR A 10 7.64 -0.35 20.32
CA TYR A 10 7.82 -0.33 18.87
C TYR A 10 8.40 1.01 18.41
N ASP A 11 9.25 0.96 17.40
CA ASP A 11 9.69 2.13 16.64
C ASP A 11 8.62 2.51 15.61
N TYR A 12 7.73 3.44 15.99
CA TYR A 12 6.70 4.00 15.10
C TYR A 12 7.13 5.37 14.60
N ARG A 13 7.63 5.45 13.35
CA ARG A 13 7.68 6.74 12.63
C ARG A 13 6.41 7.03 11.84
N SER A 14 5.82 5.98 11.27
CA SER A 14 4.52 5.99 10.57
C SER A 14 3.95 4.57 10.49
N CYS A 15 4.85 3.58 10.43
CA CYS A 15 4.61 2.14 10.49
C CYS A 15 5.63 1.52 11.45
N PRO A 16 5.36 0.34 12.03
CA PRO A 16 6.31 -0.31 12.93
C PRO A 16 7.56 -0.74 12.14
N ARG A 17 8.71 -0.17 12.47
CA ARG A 17 10.00 -0.49 11.79
C ARG A 17 10.89 -1.44 12.59
N ALA A 18 10.72 -1.45 13.91
CA ALA A 18 11.45 -2.29 14.83
C ALA A 18 10.66 -2.50 16.13
N LEU A 19 10.93 -3.60 16.82
CA LEU A 19 10.52 -3.83 18.21
C LEU A 19 11.75 -3.82 19.10
N TYR A 20 11.77 -2.93 20.07
CA TYR A 20 12.74 -2.93 21.14
C TYR A 20 12.19 -3.75 22.30
N VAL A 21 12.94 -4.76 22.74
CA VAL A 21 12.61 -5.62 23.87
C VAL A 21 13.68 -5.46 24.92
N SER A 22 13.33 -4.97 26.11
CA SER A 22 14.25 -4.98 27.24
C SER A 22 14.18 -6.34 27.94
N THR A 23 15.34 -6.81 28.40
CA THR A 23 15.45 -8.09 29.10
C THR A 23 16.21 -7.90 30.42
N PHE A 24 15.79 -8.64 31.45
CA PHE A 24 16.40 -8.50 32.79
C PHE A 24 17.90 -8.83 32.81
N ASN A 25 18.37 -9.70 31.92
CA ASN A 25 19.72 -10.28 31.99
C ASN A 25 20.63 -9.88 30.83
N SER A 26 20.11 -9.22 29.78
CA SER A 26 20.86 -9.06 28.51
C SER A 26 20.69 -7.67 27.87
N GLY A 27 20.07 -6.70 28.57
CA GLY A 27 19.88 -5.35 28.05
C GLY A 27 18.77 -5.26 27.00
N LEU A 28 18.92 -4.31 26.06
CA LEU A 28 17.94 -4.00 25.00
C LEU A 28 18.22 -4.82 23.74
N LEU A 29 17.22 -5.56 23.27
CA LEU A 29 17.22 -6.24 21.98
C LEU A 29 16.41 -5.44 20.98
N ARG A 30 16.99 -5.18 19.80
CA ARG A 30 16.27 -4.58 18.67
C ARG A 30 15.95 -5.67 17.65
N LEU A 31 14.66 -5.97 17.50
CA LEU A 31 14.15 -6.86 16.47
C LEU A 31 13.78 -6.00 15.26
N SER A 32 14.54 -6.15 14.19
CA SER A 32 14.44 -5.35 12.98
C SER A 32 15.17 -6.02 11.81
N PRO A 33 14.85 -5.69 10.56
CA PRO A 33 13.71 -4.87 10.18
C PRO A 33 12.41 -5.64 10.36
N PHE A 34 11.42 -5.02 10.98
CA PHE A 34 10.07 -5.26 10.47
C PHE A 34 9.98 -4.47 9.19
N SER A 35 9.47 -5.09 8.13
CA SER A 35 9.41 -4.47 6.81
C SER A 35 8.93 -3.03 6.94
N PRO A 36 9.81 -2.02 6.75
CA PRO A 36 9.30 -0.72 6.37
C PRO A 36 8.81 -0.94 4.96
N ASP A 37 7.51 -1.12 4.76
CA ASP A 37 7.05 -1.57 3.44
C ASP A 37 7.40 -0.55 2.33
N TRP A 38 7.65 0.73 2.69
CA TRP A 38 7.94 1.85 1.79
C TRP A 38 9.10 2.71 2.33
N ASP A 39 10.10 2.99 1.48
CA ASP A 39 11.31 3.79 1.81
C ASP A 39 11.08 5.31 1.83
N TYR A 40 9.90 5.76 1.41
CA TYR A 40 9.57 7.16 1.20
C TYR A 40 8.46 7.63 2.16
N PRO A 41 8.39 8.93 2.50
CA PRO A 41 7.47 9.41 3.55
C PRO A 41 5.99 9.31 3.15
N MET A 42 5.11 9.38 4.16
CA MET A 42 3.66 9.48 3.95
C MET A 42 3.31 10.70 3.09
N ASN A 43 2.25 10.61 2.28
CA ASN A 43 1.80 11.64 1.35
C ASN A 43 2.85 12.08 0.31
N SER A 44 3.88 11.27 0.06
CA SER A 44 4.79 11.52 -1.06
C SER A 44 4.24 10.90 -2.35
N LEU A 45 4.43 11.61 -3.46
CA LEU A 45 4.09 11.14 -4.80
C LEU A 45 5.19 10.22 -5.32
N GLN A 46 4.79 9.03 -5.77
CA GLN A 46 5.67 7.91 -6.03
C GLN A 46 5.18 7.13 -7.24
N VAL A 47 6.02 6.21 -7.71
CA VAL A 47 5.81 5.49 -8.96
C VAL A 47 6.02 3.99 -8.76
N ALA A 48 5.13 3.18 -9.32
CA ALA A 48 5.28 1.73 -9.42
C ALA A 48 4.98 1.28 -10.85
N ILE A 49 5.68 0.23 -11.32
CA ILE A 49 5.54 -0.30 -12.67
C ILE A 49 5.52 -1.83 -12.64
N GLY A 50 4.38 -2.44 -12.94
CA GLY A 50 4.21 -3.89 -12.89
C GLY A 50 3.02 -4.37 -13.72
N ASN A 51 2.84 -5.69 -13.76
CA ASN A 51 1.61 -6.30 -14.26
C ASN A 51 0.58 -6.35 -13.14
N ILE A 52 -0.69 -6.19 -13.51
CA ILE A 52 -1.79 -6.25 -12.55
C ILE A 52 -2.06 -7.71 -12.21
N THR A 53 -1.87 -8.09 -10.96
CA THR A 53 -2.16 -9.45 -10.45
C THR A 53 -3.58 -9.56 -9.91
N LEU A 54 -4.16 -8.44 -9.48
CA LEU A 54 -5.54 -8.35 -9.04
C LEU A 54 -6.10 -6.98 -9.39
N LEU A 55 -7.26 -6.97 -10.04
CA LEU A 55 -8.10 -5.80 -10.22
C LEU A 55 -9.46 -6.08 -9.59
N ARG A 56 -9.80 -5.37 -8.52
CA ARG A 56 -11.08 -5.49 -7.84
C ARG A 56 -11.81 -4.16 -7.91
N VAL A 57 -13.06 -4.20 -8.33
CA VAL A 57 -14.00 -3.09 -8.24
C VAL A 57 -15.13 -3.53 -7.34
N HIS A 58 -15.49 -2.72 -6.35
CA HIS A 58 -16.56 -3.05 -5.41
C HIS A 58 -17.46 -1.84 -5.14
N ASP A 59 -18.52 -2.09 -4.38
CA ASP A 59 -19.53 -1.08 -4.04
C ASP A 59 -18.99 0.00 -3.10
N LEU A 60 -19.71 1.13 -3.08
CA LEU A 60 -19.37 2.35 -2.34
C LEU A 60 -19.16 2.09 -0.84
N GLU A 61 -18.29 2.90 -0.23
CA GLU A 61 -18.04 2.96 1.23
C GLU A 61 -17.48 1.69 1.88
N THR A 62 -16.89 0.80 1.10
CA THR A 62 -16.08 -0.30 1.64
C THR A 62 -14.60 0.03 1.43
N GLY A 63 -13.76 -0.24 2.43
CA GLY A 63 -12.31 -0.10 2.31
C GLY A 63 -11.61 -1.44 2.08
N PHE A 64 -10.30 -1.36 1.88
CA PHE A 64 -9.45 -2.53 1.66
C PHE A 64 -8.22 -2.52 2.56
N GLY A 65 -8.00 -3.62 3.26
CA GLY A 65 -6.86 -3.79 4.15
C GLY A 65 -7.29 -3.94 5.62
N PRO A 66 -6.32 -4.07 6.54
CA PRO A 66 -6.59 -4.09 7.96
C PRO A 66 -7.01 -2.69 8.46
N PRO A 67 -7.71 -2.57 9.60
CA PRO A 67 -8.21 -1.28 10.10
C PRO A 67 -7.14 -0.19 10.29
N ASP A 68 -5.91 -0.57 10.62
CA ASP A 68 -4.80 0.37 10.84
C ASP A 68 -4.07 0.78 9.55
N ASP A 69 -4.43 0.21 8.41
CA ASP A 69 -3.85 0.48 7.08
C ASP A 69 -4.91 0.26 6.00
N GLU A 70 -6.10 0.81 6.23
CA GLU A 70 -7.25 0.68 5.34
C GLU A 70 -7.15 1.68 4.19
N LEU A 71 -7.33 1.17 2.98
CA LEU A 71 -7.46 1.97 1.78
C LEU A 71 -8.93 2.25 1.49
N ASP A 72 -9.33 3.51 1.63
CA ASP A 72 -10.65 4.01 1.21
C ASP A 72 -10.66 4.23 -0.31
N ALA A 73 -10.95 3.16 -1.06
CA ALA A 73 -10.99 3.13 -2.51
C ALA A 73 -12.07 2.17 -3.01
N GLU A 74 -12.59 2.39 -4.21
CA GLU A 74 -13.61 1.53 -4.84
C GLU A 74 -13.02 0.64 -5.94
N ALA A 75 -11.91 1.09 -6.54
CA ALA A 75 -11.08 0.31 -7.44
C ALA A 75 -9.73 0.04 -6.78
N ILE A 76 -9.37 -1.24 -6.68
CA ILE A 76 -8.16 -1.74 -6.02
C ILE A 76 -7.34 -2.53 -7.04
N VAL A 77 -6.03 -2.29 -7.01
CA VAL A 77 -5.03 -2.86 -7.92
C VAL A 77 -3.87 -3.39 -7.09
N LEU A 78 -3.43 -4.62 -7.40
CA LEU A 78 -2.18 -5.19 -6.90
C LEU A 78 -1.24 -5.38 -8.10
N LEU A 79 0.06 -5.15 -7.87
CA LEU A 79 1.09 -5.32 -8.88
C LEU A 79 2.01 -6.48 -8.52
N ASP A 80 2.52 -7.20 -9.51
CA ASP A 80 3.53 -8.26 -9.33
C ASP A 80 4.86 -7.72 -8.74
N THR A 81 5.26 -6.52 -9.11
CA THR A 81 6.50 -5.87 -8.64
C THR A 81 6.39 -5.29 -7.23
N GLU A 82 5.17 -5.12 -6.74
CA GLU A 82 4.87 -4.52 -5.43
C GLU A 82 4.01 -5.49 -4.61
N PRO A 83 4.52 -6.69 -4.28
CA PRO A 83 3.76 -7.69 -3.54
C PRO A 83 3.38 -7.15 -2.16
N GLU A 84 2.24 -7.61 -1.65
CA GLU A 84 1.65 -7.18 -0.37
C GLU A 84 1.22 -5.72 -0.29
N LYS A 85 1.34 -4.95 -1.39
CA LYS A 85 0.90 -3.56 -1.48
C LYS A 85 -0.38 -3.45 -2.30
N ALA A 86 -1.24 -2.53 -1.89
CA ALA A 86 -2.50 -2.25 -2.54
C ALA A 86 -2.55 -0.80 -3.00
N PHE A 87 -2.98 -0.61 -4.24
CA PHE A 87 -3.17 0.70 -4.84
C PHE A 87 -4.63 0.88 -5.18
N GLY A 88 -5.17 2.09 -5.02
CA GLY A 88 -6.57 2.29 -5.38
C GLY A 88 -7.01 3.73 -5.45
N PHE A 89 -8.22 3.92 -5.95
CA PHE A 89 -8.85 5.23 -6.07
C PHE A 89 -10.37 5.09 -5.98
N LYS A 90 -11.04 6.21 -5.69
CA LYS A 90 -12.49 6.28 -5.63
C LYS A 90 -13.07 6.51 -7.03
N LEU A 91 -14.16 5.84 -7.37
CA LEU A 91 -14.91 6.04 -8.62
C LEU A 91 -16.05 7.07 -8.46
N ARG A 92 -16.14 7.72 -7.29
CA ARG A 92 -17.15 8.70 -6.87
C ARG A 92 -17.84 9.47 -8.01
N THR A 93 -19.16 9.59 -7.85
CA THR A 93 -20.05 10.40 -8.67
C THR A 93 -19.78 11.90 -8.42
N GLY A 94 -19.21 12.61 -9.40
CA GLY A 94 -18.87 14.02 -9.28
C GLY A 94 -18.09 14.53 -10.50
N ALA A 95 -17.51 15.73 -10.40
CA ALA A 95 -16.76 16.38 -11.49
C ALA A 95 -15.55 15.55 -11.99
N ASP A 96 -14.96 14.73 -11.12
CA ASP A 96 -13.78 13.90 -11.41
C ASP A 96 -14.14 12.51 -11.99
N ARG A 97 -15.43 12.22 -12.19
CA ARG A 97 -15.92 10.94 -12.72
C ARG A 97 -15.31 10.56 -14.08
N PRO A 98 -15.11 11.48 -15.04
CA PRO A 98 -14.47 11.12 -16.31
C PRO A 98 -13.01 10.64 -16.13
N ASP A 99 -12.26 11.26 -15.22
CA ASP A 99 -10.87 10.89 -14.93
C ASP A 99 -10.80 9.52 -14.24
N ALA A 100 -11.65 9.28 -13.23
CA ALA A 100 -11.74 7.98 -12.56
C ALA A 100 -12.15 6.86 -13.53
N HIS A 101 -13.09 7.13 -14.44
CA HIS A 101 -13.50 6.16 -15.45
C HIS A 101 -12.36 5.87 -16.45
N GLY A 102 -11.62 6.90 -16.88
CA GLY A 102 -10.46 6.75 -17.74
C GLY A 102 -9.36 5.88 -17.12
N LYS A 103 -9.05 6.10 -15.83
CA LYS A 103 -8.12 5.25 -15.07
C LYS A 103 -8.59 3.80 -15.03
N LEU A 104 -9.86 3.57 -14.74
CA LEU A 104 -10.42 2.21 -14.68
C LEU A 104 -10.37 1.50 -16.03
N LEU A 105 -10.69 2.19 -17.13
CA LEU A 105 -10.60 1.63 -18.47
C LEU A 105 -9.15 1.26 -18.82
N ALA A 106 -8.18 2.12 -18.50
CA ALA A 106 -6.76 1.83 -18.71
C ALA A 106 -6.28 0.61 -17.91
N LEU A 107 -6.75 0.46 -16.66
CA LEU A 107 -6.42 -0.70 -15.84
C LEU A 107 -7.06 -1.98 -16.36
N ARG A 108 -8.31 -1.92 -16.84
CA ARG A 108 -8.99 -3.07 -17.46
C ARG A 108 -8.27 -3.51 -18.74
N ASP A 109 -7.96 -2.58 -19.64
CA ASP A 109 -7.19 -2.88 -20.85
C ASP A 109 -5.84 -3.53 -20.53
N ALA A 110 -5.12 -2.99 -19.53
CA ALA A 110 -3.84 -3.55 -19.12
C ALA A 110 -3.98 -4.95 -18.50
N PHE A 111 -5.01 -5.19 -17.68
CA PHE A 111 -5.27 -6.48 -17.07
C PHE A 111 -5.67 -7.54 -18.11
N ASP A 112 -6.63 -7.21 -18.98
CA ASP A 112 -7.17 -8.12 -20.00
C ASP A 112 -6.11 -8.53 -21.04
N ASN A 113 -5.17 -7.62 -21.34
CA ASN A 113 -4.09 -7.86 -22.29
C ASN A 113 -2.74 -8.24 -21.63
N ASN A 114 -2.70 -8.44 -20.31
CA ASN A 114 -1.49 -8.72 -19.53
C ASN A 114 -0.34 -7.74 -19.84
N ARG A 115 -0.66 -6.44 -19.89
CA ARG A 115 0.30 -5.36 -20.13
C ARG A 115 0.78 -4.75 -18.81
N ARG A 116 2.01 -4.27 -18.83
CA ARG A 116 2.55 -3.49 -17.70
C ARG A 116 1.86 -2.13 -17.62
N VAL A 117 1.57 -1.72 -16.40
CA VAL A 117 1.02 -0.40 -16.09
C VAL A 117 2.00 0.38 -15.24
N ARG A 118 2.09 1.69 -15.48
CA ARG A 118 2.76 2.63 -14.58
C ARG A 118 1.71 3.35 -13.75
N LEU A 119 1.82 3.23 -12.44
CA LEU A 119 0.98 3.92 -11.46
C LEU A 119 1.78 5.07 -10.86
N GLU A 120 1.18 6.25 -10.81
CA GLU A 120 1.62 7.35 -9.95
C GLU A 120 0.65 7.43 -8.78
N PHE A 121 1.15 7.35 -7.56
CA PHE A 121 0.33 7.25 -6.35
C PHE A 121 0.89 8.07 -5.21
N LEU A 122 0.02 8.45 -4.27
CA LEU A 122 0.40 8.98 -2.98
C LEU A 122 0.47 7.84 -1.97
N ARG A 123 1.54 7.78 -1.18
CA ARG A 123 1.58 6.89 -0.01
C ARG A 123 0.54 7.32 1.02
N THR A 124 -0.45 6.48 1.30
CA THR A 124 -1.51 6.78 2.29
C THR A 124 -1.37 5.97 3.58
N GLY A 125 -0.64 4.86 3.55
CA GLY A 125 -0.45 4.03 4.73
C GLY A 125 0.86 3.23 4.72
N CYS A 126 0.83 2.07 5.35
CA CYS A 126 1.98 1.18 5.44
C CYS A 126 2.15 0.38 4.16
N ARG A 127 1.07 -0.16 3.61
CA ARG A 127 1.03 -0.97 2.38
C ARG A 127 0.09 -0.40 1.33
N THR A 128 -0.54 0.72 1.65
CA THR A 128 -1.59 1.32 0.83
C THR A 128 -1.13 2.60 0.15
N GLY A 129 -1.53 2.75 -1.12
CA GLY A 129 -1.31 3.95 -1.90
C GLY A 129 -2.54 4.38 -2.70
N GLN A 130 -2.80 5.68 -2.73
CA GLN A 130 -3.88 6.25 -3.52
C GLN A 130 -3.38 6.60 -4.93
N ILE A 131 -3.98 6.01 -5.96
CA ILE A 131 -3.63 6.25 -7.36
C ILE A 131 -4.05 7.67 -7.76
N VAL A 132 -3.07 8.43 -8.22
CA VAL A 132 -3.27 9.77 -8.80
C VAL A 132 -3.35 9.68 -10.32
N ARG A 133 -2.53 8.84 -10.96
CA ARG A 133 -2.49 8.67 -12.42
C ARG A 133 -2.20 7.23 -12.82
N VAL A 134 -2.79 6.80 -13.93
CA VAL A 134 -2.54 5.51 -14.57
C VAL A 134 -2.00 5.78 -15.98
N ILE A 135 -0.91 5.12 -16.34
CA ILE A 135 -0.29 5.21 -17.67
C ILE A 135 -0.13 3.78 -18.18
N SER A 136 -0.88 3.42 -19.23
CA SER A 136 -0.71 2.13 -19.91
C SER A 136 0.54 2.17 -20.79
N GLN A 137 1.34 1.11 -20.76
CA GLN A 137 2.43 0.91 -21.71
C GLN A 137 1.84 0.15 -22.91
N HIS A 138 1.93 0.75 -24.11
CA HIS A 138 1.55 0.11 -25.37
C HIS A 138 2.74 -0.64 -25.98
#